data_AF-A0A1F8NGJ4-F1
#
_entry.id   AF-A0A1F8NGJ4-F1
#
_cell.length_a   1.000
_cell.length_b   1.000
_cell.length_c   1.000
_cell.angle_alpha   90.00
_cell.angle_beta   90.00
_cell.angle_gamma   90.00
#
_symmetry.space_group_name_H-M   'P 1'
#
loop_
_entity.id
_entity.type
_entity.pdbx_description
1 polymer ?
#
loop_
_entity_poly.entity_id
_entity_poly.type
_entity_poly.pdbx_seq_one_letter_code
_entity_poly.pdbx_strand_id
1 'polypeptide(L)' 'MLEMLAHTSENELDCGQVDELLDAYAEAAAEGEDLSSILPQVRQPLALCHDCLDEFSSLVRMLKADRA' A
#
# COMPACT_ATOMS: atom_id res chain seq x y z
N MET A 1 12.73 -5.58 -33.41
CA MET A 1 11.33 -5.89 -33.10
C MET A 1 11.32 -6.41 -31.68
N LEU A 2 11.14 -5.51 -30.71
CA LEU A 2 11.11 -5.87 -29.29
C LEU A 2 9.64 -5.94 -28.88
N GLU A 3 9.10 -7.14 -28.93
CA GLU A 3 7.82 -7.48 -28.30
C GLU A 3 8.06 -7.56 -26.80
N MET A 4 8.24 -6.41 -26.14
CA MET A 4 8.19 -6.32 -24.70
C MET A 4 6.73 -6.21 -24.31
N LEU A 5 6.14 -7.37 -24.03
CA LEU A 5 4.86 -7.55 -23.36
C LEU A 5 4.81 -6.61 -22.14
N ALA A 6 4.32 -5.40 -22.38
CA ALA A 6 3.83 -4.51 -21.37
C ALA A 6 2.54 -5.16 -20.84
N HIS A 7 2.71 -6.16 -19.98
CA HIS A 7 1.76 -6.43 -18.92
C HIS A 7 1.87 -5.29 -17.89
N THR A 8 1.76 -4.04 -18.36
CA THR A 8 1.39 -2.92 -17.51
C THR A 8 -0.08 -3.18 -17.22
N SER A 9 -0.34 -3.93 -16.14
CA SER A 9 -1.65 -3.83 -15.50
C SER A 9 -1.93 -2.34 -15.37
N GLU A 10 -3.02 -1.85 -15.95
CA GLU A 10 -3.37 -0.42 -16.07
C GLU A 10 -3.54 0.30 -14.70
N ASN A 11 -3.12 -0.32 -13.62
CA ASN A 11 -3.37 0.03 -12.24
C ASN A 11 -2.16 -0.25 -11.33
N GLU A 12 -0.93 -0.20 -11.88
CA GLU A 12 0.29 -0.12 -11.08
C GLU A 12 0.35 1.29 -10.47
N LEU A 13 -0.02 1.40 -9.19
CA LEU A 13 0.17 2.64 -8.44
C LEU A 13 1.67 2.89 -8.29
N ASP A 14 2.11 4.09 -8.61
CA ASP A 14 3.45 4.54 -8.25
C ASP A 14 3.52 4.89 -6.75
N CYS A 15 4.74 4.98 -6.21
CA CYS A 15 4.94 5.26 -4.78
C CYS A 15 4.24 6.55 -4.32
N GLY A 16 4.09 7.56 -5.19
CA GLY A 16 3.40 8.80 -4.83
C GLY A 16 1.88 8.61 -4.70
N GLN A 17 1.29 7.84 -5.62
CA GLN A 17 -0.12 7.48 -5.52
C GLN A 17 -0.41 6.53 -4.35
N VAL A 18 0.56 5.69 -4.00
CA VAL A 18 0.50 4.83 -2.81
C VAL A 18 0.48 5.66 -1.54
N ASP A 19 1.34 6.66 -1.42
CA ASP A 19 1.44 7.57 -0.27
C ASP A 19 0.07 8.21 0.04
N GLU A 20 -0.62 8.74 -0.98
CA GLU A 20 -1.96 9.33 -0.82
C GLU A 20 -3.02 8.36 -0.29
N LEU A 21 -2.86 7.06 -0.56
CA LEU A 21 -3.76 5.99 -0.12
C LEU A 21 -3.23 5.26 1.13
N LEU A 22 -1.98 5.52 1.54
CA LEU A 22 -1.28 4.78 2.57
C LEU A 22 -1.84 5.08 3.95
N ASP A 23 -2.19 6.34 4.21
CA ASP A 23 -2.87 6.77 5.44
C ASP A 23 -4.18 6.00 5.65
N ALA A 24 -5.10 6.07 4.67
CA ALA A 24 -6.39 5.39 4.76
C ALA A 24 -6.24 3.86 4.90
N TYR A 25 -5.26 3.28 4.20
CA TYR A 25 -4.95 1.86 4.29
C TYR A 25 -4.34 1.47 5.65
N ALA A 26 -3.49 2.32 6.23
CA ALA A 26 -2.89 2.14 7.55
C ALA A 26 -3.92 2.31 8.67
N GLU A 27 -4.88 3.22 8.53
CA GLU A 27 -6.01 3.37 9.44
C GLU A 27 -6.88 2.11 9.47
N ALA A 28 -7.29 1.60 8.31
CA ALA A 28 -8.02 0.34 8.22
C ALA A 28 -7.23 -0.83 8.84
N ALA A 29 -5.91 -0.87 8.62
CA ALA A 29 -5.03 -1.87 9.20
C ALA A 29 -4.91 -1.76 10.74
N ALA A 30 -5.00 -0.54 11.27
CA ALA A 30 -4.99 -0.26 12.69
C ALA A 30 -6.31 -0.67 13.36
N GLU A 31 -7.44 -0.46 12.68
CA GLU A 31 -8.80 -0.91 13.09
C GLU A 31 -8.95 -2.45 13.05
N GLY A 32 -8.07 -3.14 12.31
CA GLY A 32 -8.14 -4.59 12.12
C GLY A 32 -9.10 -5.02 11.01
N GLU A 33 -9.39 -4.10 10.07
CA GLU A 33 -10.18 -4.42 8.87
C GLU A 33 -9.43 -5.35 7.91
N ASP A 34 -10.18 -6.04 7.05
CA ASP A 34 -9.60 -6.92 6.04
C ASP A 34 -8.99 -6.10 4.89
N LEU A 35 -7.68 -5.90 4.99
CA LEU A 35 -6.86 -5.25 3.96
C LEU A 35 -6.85 -5.99 2.61
N SER A 36 -7.28 -7.26 2.57
CA SER A 36 -7.41 -7.98 1.30
C SER A 36 -8.61 -7.49 0.49
N SER A 37 -9.63 -6.94 1.16
CA SER A 37 -10.83 -6.36 0.56
C SER A 37 -10.70 -4.85 0.32
N ILE A 38 -9.79 -4.18 1.03
CA ILE A 38 -9.55 -2.74 0.92
C ILE A 38 -8.35 -2.48 0.01
N LEU A 39 -8.57 -1.71 -1.06
CA LEU A 39 -7.53 -1.17 -1.95
C LEU A 39 -6.44 -2.20 -2.35
N PRO A 40 -6.80 -3.30 -3.05
CA PRO A 40 -5.86 -4.36 -3.46
C PRO A 40 -4.67 -3.83 -4.29
N GLN A 41 -4.88 -2.68 -4.92
CA GLN A 41 -3.89 -1.92 -5.69
C GLN A 41 -2.74 -1.32 -4.86
N VAL A 42 -2.92 -1.07 -3.57
CA VAL A 42 -1.85 -0.61 -2.65
C VAL A 42 -0.97 -1.79 -2.20
N ARG A 43 -1.52 -3.00 -2.23
CA ARG A 43 -0.84 -4.22 -1.76
C ARG A 43 0.32 -4.66 -2.65
N GLN A 44 0.19 -4.45 -3.95
CA GLN A 44 1.24 -4.78 -4.93
C GLN A 44 2.51 -3.93 -4.74
N PRO A 45 2.45 -2.58 -4.69
CA PRO A 45 3.62 -1.76 -4.42
C PRO A 45 4.19 -1.99 -3.02
N LEU A 46 3.37 -2.26 -1.98
CA LEU A 46 3.89 -2.70 -0.67
C LEU A 46 4.68 -4.01 -0.73
N ALA A 47 4.34 -4.91 -1.65
CA ALA A 47 5.07 -6.17 -1.84
C ALA A 47 6.34 -6.02 -2.70
N LEU A 48 6.39 -5.00 -3.57
CA LEU A 48 7.49 -4.75 -4.50
C LEU A 48 8.49 -3.69 -4.00
N CYS A 49 8.03 -2.76 -3.16
CA CYS A 49 8.77 -1.60 -2.69
C CYS A 49 8.95 -1.64 -1.17
N HIS A 50 10.20 -1.75 -0.72
CA HIS A 50 10.53 -1.83 0.70
C HIS A 50 10.28 -0.52 1.45
N ASP A 51 10.53 0.62 0.81
CA ASP A 51 10.28 1.95 1.40
C ASP A 51 8.79 2.15 1.74
N CYS A 52 7.89 1.85 0.79
CA CYS A 52 6.44 1.93 1.03
C CYS A 52 5.99 0.99 2.16
N LEU A 53 6.60 -0.19 2.27
CA LEU A 53 6.30 -1.14 3.33
C LEU A 53 6.76 -0.66 4.71
N ASP A 54 7.96 -0.09 4.79
CA ASP A 54 8.50 0.45 6.03
C ASP A 54 7.65 1.62 6.53
N GLU A 55 7.30 2.53 5.62
CA GLU A 55 6.45 3.69 5.89
C GLU A 55 5.06 3.28 6.38
N PHE A 56 4.41 2.35 5.68
CA PHE A 56 3.14 1.75 6.12
C PHE A 56 3.25 1.13 7.52
N SER A 57 4.31 0.34 7.76
CA SER A 57 4.49 -0.32 9.05
C SER A 57 4.69 0.68 10.19
N SER A 58 5.36 1.79 9.90
CA SER A 58 5.58 2.91 10.84
C SER A 58 4.28 3.63 11.13
N LEU A 59 3.49 3.96 10.10
CA LEU A 59 2.16 4.56 10.22
C LEU A 59 1.23 3.70 11.08
N VAL A 60 1.10 2.40 10.78
CA VAL A 60 0.25 1.49 11.54
C VAL A 60 0.67 1.40 13.01
N ARG A 61 1.98 1.39 13.30
CA ARG A 61 2.48 1.37 14.68
C ARG A 61 2.12 2.66 15.42
N MET A 62 2.28 3.82 14.78
CA MET A 62 1.91 5.11 15.36
C MET A 62 0.41 5.17 15.64
N LEU A 63 -0.43 4.79 14.67
CA LEU A 63 -1.89 4.76 14.81
C LEU A 63 -2.34 3.81 15.93
N LYS A 64 -1.73 2.63 16.04
CA LYS A 64 -2.02 1.70 17.15
C LYS A 64 -1.56 2.21 18.50
N ALA A 65 -0.44 2.94 18.55
CA ALA A 65 0.07 3.52 19.79
C ALA A 65 -0.75 4.74 20.26
N ASP A 66 -1.25 5.55 19.33
CA ASP A 66 -2.14 6.69 19.62
C ASP A 66 -3.49 6.24 20.19
N ARG A 67 -3.98 5.08 19.73
CA ARG A 67 -5.27 4.49 20.13
C ARG A 67 -5.20 3.56 21.36
N ALA A 68 -4.01 3.37 21.96
CA ALA A 68 -3.78 2.47 23.10
C ALA A 68 -3.84 3.20 24.45
#